data_AF-A0A2A4FQ33-F1
#
_entry.id   AF-A0A2A4FQ33-F1
#
_cell.length_a   1.000
_cell.length_b   1.000
_cell.length_c   1.000
_cell.angle_alpha   90.00
_cell.angle_beta   90.00
_cell.angle_gamma   90.00
#
_symmetry.space_group_name_H-M   'P 1'
#
loop_
_entity.id
_entity.type
_entity.pdbx_description
1 polymer ?
#
loop_
_entity_poly.entity_id
_entity_poly.type
_entity_poly.pdbx_seq_one_letter_code
_entity_poly.pdbx_strand_id
1 'polypeptide(L)'
;MDCVSGPEKNDPTLHQLIDEAVEDLMKLSDAELMAELAEEGADPEAEAQAARNAVAAGIARGGRARLVAARTAVDRDRTARVVRSPLPAAMRASILERFANDDAKLKSRLTMAARNGEGITEQEIDSILADLRELGLIDDEGNPIER
;
A
#
# COMPACT_ATOMS: atom_id res chain seq x y z
N MET A 1 34.77 -17.14 -16.15
CA MET A 1 34.25 -17.14 -14.77
C MET A 1 33.14 -18.16 -14.79
N ASP A 2 33.51 -19.42 -14.65
CA ASP A 2 32.59 -20.54 -14.80
C ASP A 2 31.92 -20.78 -13.46
N CYS A 3 30.61 -20.50 -13.42
CA CYS A 3 29.73 -20.91 -12.34
C CYS A 3 29.61 -22.44 -12.39
N VAL A 4 30.40 -23.14 -11.58
CA VAL A 4 30.22 -24.57 -11.34
C VAL A 4 29.06 -24.74 -10.35
N SER A 5 27.83 -24.71 -10.85
CA SER A 5 26.67 -25.24 -10.13
C SER A 5 26.53 -26.72 -10.48
N GLY A 6 27.36 -27.56 -9.85
CA GLY A 6 27.17 -29.01 -9.80
C GLY A 6 26.11 -29.36 -8.74
N PRO A 7 25.50 -30.55 -8.80
CA PRO A 7 24.52 -30.96 -7.80
C PRO A 7 25.23 -31.05 -6.44
N GLU A 8 24.83 -30.22 -5.48
CA GLU A 8 25.29 -30.34 -4.09
C GLU A 8 24.98 -31.77 -3.64
N LYS A 9 26.04 -32.57 -3.48
CA LYS A 9 25.92 -33.81 -2.74
C LYS A 9 25.56 -33.38 -1.32
N ASN A 10 24.31 -33.60 -0.92
CA ASN A 10 23.88 -33.49 0.48
C ASN A 10 24.75 -34.45 1.29
N ASP A 11 25.86 -33.94 1.81
CA ASP A 11 26.75 -34.71 2.66
C ASP A 11 26.20 -34.63 4.09
N PRO A 12 25.59 -35.71 4.60
CA PRO A 12 24.98 -35.71 5.92
C PRO A 12 26.01 -35.43 7.03
N THR A 13 27.29 -35.72 6.78
CA THR A 13 28.36 -35.44 7.75
C THR A 13 28.69 -33.95 7.82
N LEU A 14 28.59 -33.23 6.70
CA LEU A 14 28.77 -31.77 6.66
C LEU A 14 27.65 -31.05 7.41
N HIS A 15 26.39 -31.49 7.25
CA HIS A 15 25.27 -30.92 7.98
C HIS A 15 25.39 -31.13 9.49
N GLN A 16 25.82 -32.33 9.92
CA GLN A 16 26.09 -32.59 11.34
C GLN A 16 27.17 -31.68 11.91
N LEU A 17 28.26 -31.46 11.16
CA LEU A 17 29.34 -30.56 11.55
C LEU A 17 28.87 -29.10 11.66
N ILE A 18 28.03 -28.65 10.73
CA ILE A 18 27.45 -27.31 10.75
C ILE A 18 26.52 -27.15 11.96
N ASP A 19 25.65 -28.14 12.23
CA ASP A 19 24.73 -28.09 13.36
C ASP A 19 25.49 -28.05 14.70
N GLU A 20 26.56 -28.84 14.84
CA GLU A 20 27.40 -28.86 16.03
C GLU A 20 28.16 -27.53 16.19
N ALA A 21 28.72 -26.97 15.11
CA ALA A 21 29.36 -25.65 15.13
C ALA A 21 28.39 -24.51 15.48
N VAL A 22 27.15 -24.58 14.97
CA VAL A 22 26.10 -23.62 15.34
C VAL A 22 25.74 -23.77 16.81
N GLU A 23 25.64 -25.00 17.33
CA GLU A 23 25.30 -25.22 18.72
C GLU A 23 26.39 -24.72 19.67
N ASP A 24 27.66 -24.90 19.31
CA ASP A 24 28.79 -24.36 20.05
C ASP A 24 28.79 -22.82 20.03
N LEU A 25 28.54 -22.20 18.87
CA LEU A 25 28.38 -20.76 18.77
C LEU A 25 27.23 -20.23 19.65
N MET A 26 26.12 -20.97 19.74
CA MET A 26 24.97 -20.60 20.57
C MET A 26 25.22 -20.82 22.07
N LYS A 27 26.25 -21.59 22.45
CA LYS A 27 26.66 -21.81 23.85
C LYS A 27 27.67 -20.79 24.35
N LEU A 28 28.30 -20.02 23.47
CA LEU A 28 29.23 -18.97 23.86
C LEU A 28 28.55 -17.96 24.79
N SER A 29 29.23 -17.63 25.88
CA SER A 29 28.82 -16.53 26.74
C SER A 29 29.19 -15.18 26.11
N ASP A 30 28.49 -14.11 26.51
CA ASP A 30 28.80 -12.74 26.07
C ASP A 30 30.28 -12.37 26.30
N ALA A 31 30.89 -12.87 27.39
CA ALA A 31 32.29 -12.58 27.71
C ALA A 31 33.26 -13.28 26.75
N GLU A 32 32.96 -14.52 26.36
CA GLU A 32 33.75 -15.27 25.36
C GLU A 32 33.60 -14.63 23.98
N LEU A 33 32.39 -14.21 23.60
CA LEU A 33 32.12 -13.58 22.32
C LEU A 33 32.88 -12.25 22.17
N MET A 34 32.91 -11.44 23.23
CA MET A 34 33.64 -10.18 23.25
C MET A 34 35.16 -10.39 23.23
N ALA A 35 35.66 -11.47 23.83
CA ALA A 35 37.06 -11.82 23.82
C ALA A 35 37.52 -12.23 22.41
N GLU A 36 36.72 -13.06 21.70
CA GLU A 36 36.99 -13.45 20.32
C GLU A 36 36.99 -12.24 19.37
N LEU A 37 35.99 -11.37 19.47
CA LEU A 37 35.93 -10.14 18.67
C LEU A 37 37.14 -9.23 18.90
N ALA A 38 37.59 -9.10 20.15
CA ALA A 38 38.77 -8.32 20.49
C ALA A 38 40.06 -8.94 19.95
N GLU A 39 40.18 -10.27 19.95
CA GLU A 39 41.32 -11.01 19.41
C GLU A 39 41.42 -10.87 17.88
N GLU A 40 40.28 -10.81 17.19
CA GLU A 40 40.19 -10.52 15.76
C GLU A 40 40.35 -9.03 15.40
N GLY A 41 40.43 -8.14 16.41
CA GLY A 41 40.53 -6.70 16.22
C GLY A 41 39.24 -6.04 15.73
N ALA A 42 38.10 -6.71 15.86
CA ALA A 42 36.79 -6.18 15.54
C ALA A 42 36.28 -5.22 16.65
N ASP A 43 35.47 -4.25 16.27
CA ASP A 43 34.75 -3.37 17.20
C ASP A 43 33.33 -3.91 17.41
N PRO A 44 33.00 -4.44 18.60
CA PRO A 44 31.68 -5.02 18.87
C PRO A 44 30.53 -4.03 18.69
N GLU A 45 30.76 -2.74 18.95
CA GLU A 45 29.71 -1.73 18.78
C GLU A 45 29.47 -1.45 17.30
N ALA A 46 30.52 -1.44 16.49
CA ALA A 46 30.41 -1.29 15.03
C ALA A 46 29.65 -2.47 14.40
N GLU A 47 29.95 -3.71 14.82
CA GLU A 47 29.24 -4.91 14.34
C GLU A 47 27.78 -4.94 14.78
N ALA A 48 27.50 -4.63 16.05
CA ALA A 48 26.13 -4.49 16.54
C ALA A 48 25.36 -3.42 15.75
N GLN A 49 26.01 -2.30 15.43
CA GLN A 49 25.40 -1.26 14.62
C GLN A 49 25.15 -1.70 13.19
N ALA A 50 26.05 -2.47 12.57
CA ALA A 50 25.85 -3.04 11.25
C ALA A 50 24.64 -3.98 11.20
N ALA A 51 24.49 -4.85 12.19
CA ALA A 51 23.34 -5.74 12.33
C ALA A 51 22.03 -4.94 12.49
N ARG A 52 22.00 -3.93 13.37
CA ARG A 52 20.83 -3.04 13.54
C ARG A 52 20.45 -2.35 12.23
N ASN A 53 21.43 -1.87 11.47
CA ASN A 53 21.20 -1.22 10.18
C ASN A 53 20.60 -2.19 9.15
N ALA A 54 21.09 -3.44 9.10
CA ALA A 54 20.56 -4.47 8.20
C ALA A 54 19.10 -4.80 8.51
N VAL A 55 18.75 -4.96 9.79
CA VAL A 55 17.36 -5.18 10.24
C VAL A 55 16.48 -4.00 9.87
N ALA A 56 16.91 -2.77 10.15
CA ALA A 56 16.16 -1.56 9.80
C ALA A 56 15.90 -1.44 8.29
N ALA A 57 16.91 -1.75 7.46
CA ALA A 57 16.77 -1.79 6.01
C ALA A 57 15.75 -2.83 5.55
N GLY A 58 15.73 -4.01 6.17
CA GLY A 58 14.76 -5.07 5.93
C GLY A 58 13.33 -4.62 6.26
N ILE A 59 13.11 -4.03 7.43
CA ILE A 59 11.81 -3.47 7.85
C ILE A 59 11.33 -2.42 6.84
N ALA A 60 12.21 -1.50 6.45
CA ALA A 60 11.88 -0.44 5.50
C ALA A 60 11.50 -1.01 4.12
N ARG A 61 12.21 -2.05 3.64
CA ARG A 61 11.89 -2.75 2.38
C ARG A 61 10.53 -3.42 2.46
N GLY A 62 10.23 -4.14 3.54
CA GLY A 62 8.93 -4.77 3.75
C GLY A 62 7.79 -3.76 3.86
N GLY A 63 8.03 -2.62 4.51
CA GLY A 63 7.10 -1.48 4.55
C GLY A 63 6.79 -0.93 3.17
N ARG A 64 7.80 -0.67 2.35
CA ARG A 64 7.63 -0.20 0.97
C ARG A 64 6.84 -1.19 0.11
N ALA A 65 7.13 -2.48 0.22
CA ALA A 65 6.40 -3.52 -0.53
C ALA A 65 4.90 -3.54 -0.18
N ARG A 66 4.56 -3.48 1.12
CA ARG A 66 3.17 -3.40 1.58
C ARG A 66 2.47 -2.13 1.09
N LEU A 67 3.15 -0.99 1.12
CA LEU A 67 2.59 0.27 0.63
C LEU A 67 2.28 0.21 -0.88
N VAL A 68 3.21 -0.34 -1.68
CA VAL A 68 3.00 -0.53 -3.13
C VAL A 68 1.81 -1.45 -3.37
N ALA A 69 1.75 -2.60 -2.69
CA ALA A 69 0.64 -3.54 -2.82
C ALA A 69 -0.71 -2.90 -2.47
N ALA A 70 -0.77 -2.12 -1.39
CA ALA A 70 -1.98 -1.40 -0.98
C ALA A 70 -2.40 -0.36 -2.03
N ARG A 71 -1.47 0.44 -2.56
CA ARG A 71 -1.76 1.40 -3.64
C ARG A 71 -2.30 0.71 -4.88
N THR A 72 -1.66 -0.38 -5.32
CA THR A 72 -2.13 -1.17 -6.45
C THR A 72 -3.53 -1.76 -6.21
N ALA A 73 -3.84 -2.17 -4.97
CA ALA A 73 -5.18 -2.65 -4.64
C ALA A 73 -6.23 -1.54 -4.73
N VAL A 74 -5.94 -0.35 -4.19
CA VAL A 74 -6.82 0.82 -4.29
C VAL A 74 -7.00 1.26 -5.74
N ASP A 75 -5.93 1.32 -6.53
CA ASP A 75 -6.01 1.69 -7.94
C ASP A 75 -6.83 0.67 -8.74
N ARG A 76 -6.63 -0.64 -8.46
CA ARG A 76 -7.43 -1.71 -9.08
C ARG A 76 -8.90 -1.56 -8.72
N ASP A 77 -9.22 -1.32 -7.46
CA ASP A 77 -10.60 -1.11 -7.02
C ASP A 77 -11.21 0.11 -7.72
N ARG A 78 -10.47 1.22 -7.82
CA ARG A 78 -10.88 2.41 -8.56
C ARG A 78 -11.17 2.12 -10.04
N THR A 79 -10.36 1.28 -10.70
CA THR A 79 -10.58 0.90 -12.10
C THR A 79 -11.63 -0.21 -12.28
N ALA A 80 -11.85 -1.03 -11.26
CA ALA A 80 -12.88 -2.08 -11.23
C ALA A 80 -14.26 -1.52 -10.89
N ARG A 81 -14.34 -0.23 -10.48
CA ARG A 81 -15.60 0.53 -10.47
C ARG A 81 -16.26 0.35 -11.84
N VAL A 82 -17.37 -0.38 -11.83
CA VAL A 82 -18.18 -0.67 -13.01
C VAL A 82 -18.45 0.65 -13.73
N VAL A 83 -18.01 0.77 -14.98
CA VAL A 83 -18.42 1.86 -15.86
C VAL A 83 -19.91 1.66 -16.13
N ARG A 84 -20.74 2.20 -15.24
CA ARG A 84 -22.19 2.19 -15.39
C ARG A 84 -22.58 3.19 -16.46
N SER A 85 -23.61 2.88 -17.24
CA SER A 85 -24.05 3.78 -18.29
C SER A 85 -24.28 5.20 -17.73
N PRO A 86 -23.82 6.23 -18.46
CA PRO A 86 -24.06 7.62 -18.08
C PRO A 86 -25.56 7.87 -17.98
N LEU A 87 -26.01 8.60 -16.95
CA LEU A 87 -27.41 9.01 -16.85
C LEU A 87 -27.78 9.90 -18.04
N PRO A 88 -29.05 9.92 -18.48
CA PRO A 88 -29.51 10.86 -19.50
C PRO A 88 -29.23 12.31 -19.07
N ALA A 89 -28.69 13.14 -19.97
CA ALA A 89 -28.28 14.52 -19.67
C ALA A 89 -29.40 15.36 -19.03
N ALA A 90 -30.65 15.16 -19.46
CA ALA A 90 -31.83 15.85 -18.92
C ALA A 90 -32.08 15.56 -17.43
N MET A 91 -31.59 14.43 -16.92
CA MET A 91 -31.83 13.97 -15.55
C MET A 91 -30.64 14.27 -14.61
N ARG A 92 -29.45 14.47 -15.16
CA ARG A 92 -28.25 14.82 -14.38
C ARG A 92 -28.45 16.12 -13.59
N ALA A 93 -29.02 17.13 -14.25
CA ALA A 93 -29.25 18.44 -13.64
C ALA A 93 -30.25 18.38 -12.47
N SER A 94 -31.35 17.65 -12.63
CA SER A 94 -32.38 17.55 -11.58
C SER A 94 -31.89 16.77 -10.36
N ILE A 95 -31.08 15.72 -10.57
CA ILE A 95 -30.45 14.97 -9.46
C ILE A 95 -29.47 15.87 -8.71
N LEU A 96 -28.56 16.55 -9.41
CA LEU A 96 -27.61 17.47 -8.79
C LEU A 96 -28.31 18.60 -8.02
N GLU A 97 -29.35 19.19 -8.59
CA GLU A 97 -30.11 20.26 -7.93
C GLU A 97 -30.80 19.77 -6.66
N ARG A 98 -31.32 18.53 -6.66
CA ARG A 98 -31.90 17.91 -5.48
C ARG A 98 -30.87 17.74 -4.37
N PHE A 99 -29.74 17.09 -4.64
CA PHE A 99 -28.70 16.87 -3.64
C PHE A 99 -28.02 18.17 -3.18
N ALA A 100 -27.91 19.17 -4.07
CA ALA A 100 -27.43 20.49 -3.70
C ALA A 100 -28.38 21.22 -2.74
N ASN A 101 -29.69 20.96 -2.80
CA ASN A 101 -30.62 21.55 -1.84
C ASN A 101 -30.52 20.91 -0.45
N ASP A 102 -30.11 19.64 -0.39
CA ASP A 102 -29.93 18.90 0.87
C ASP A 102 -28.52 19.09 1.48
N ASP A 103 -27.51 19.44 0.67
CA ASP A 103 -26.13 19.72 1.11
C ASP A 103 -25.70 21.16 0.80
N ALA A 104 -25.66 22.01 1.84
CA ALA A 104 -25.26 23.41 1.75
C ALA A 104 -23.82 23.62 1.25
N LYS A 105 -22.92 22.65 1.49
CA LYS A 105 -21.53 22.71 1.02
C LYS A 105 -21.46 22.43 -0.48
N LEU A 106 -22.22 21.45 -0.96
CA LEU A 106 -22.35 21.15 -2.38
C LEU A 106 -22.99 22.34 -3.13
N LYS A 107 -24.06 22.92 -2.56
CA LYS A 107 -24.72 24.14 -3.08
C LYS A 107 -23.75 25.31 -3.23
N SER A 108 -22.93 25.55 -2.20
CA SER A 108 -21.93 26.62 -2.19
C SER A 108 -20.88 26.43 -3.29
N ARG A 109 -20.40 25.20 -3.49
CA ARG A 109 -19.43 24.90 -4.58
C ARG A 109 -20.04 25.12 -5.96
N LEU A 110 -21.26 24.63 -6.19
CA LEU A 110 -21.98 24.78 -7.46
C LEU A 110 -22.23 26.26 -7.81
N THR A 111 -22.68 27.03 -6.83
CA THR A 111 -22.96 28.46 -7.00
C THR A 111 -21.68 29.28 -7.19
N MET A 112 -20.59 28.92 -6.52
CA MET A 112 -19.29 29.58 -6.68
C MET A 112 -18.67 29.31 -8.07
N ALA A 113 -18.74 28.08 -8.55
CA ALA A 113 -18.29 27.70 -9.89
C ALA A 113 -19.06 28.48 -10.98
N ALA A 114 -20.39 28.48 -10.89
CA ALA A 114 -21.24 29.27 -11.78
C ALA A 114 -20.94 30.78 -11.73
N ARG A 115 -20.62 31.32 -10.55
CA ARG A 115 -20.26 32.73 -10.37
C ARG A 115 -18.91 33.09 -10.99
N ASN A 116 -17.94 32.18 -10.97
CA ASN A 116 -16.61 32.41 -11.53
C ASN A 116 -16.56 32.23 -13.06
N GLY A 117 -17.68 31.88 -13.70
CA GLY A 117 -17.73 31.56 -15.14
C GLY A 117 -17.10 30.21 -15.49
N GLU A 118 -16.57 29.52 -14.48
CA GLU A 118 -16.09 28.14 -14.51
C GLU A 118 -17.30 27.23 -14.29
N GLY A 119 -18.19 27.17 -15.27
CA GLY A 119 -19.28 26.19 -15.22
C GLY A 119 -18.72 24.79 -14.94
N ILE A 120 -19.39 24.00 -14.10
CA ILE A 120 -18.99 22.62 -13.87
C ILE A 120 -18.96 21.88 -15.21
N THR A 121 -17.86 21.15 -15.46
CA THR A 121 -17.68 20.37 -16.67
C THR A 121 -18.54 19.10 -16.63
N GLU A 122 -18.88 18.54 -17.80
CA GLU A 122 -19.63 17.28 -17.87
C GLU A 122 -18.90 16.13 -17.15
N GLN A 123 -17.56 16.13 -17.16
CA GLN A 123 -16.74 15.14 -16.46
C GLN A 123 -16.88 15.23 -14.94
N GLU A 124 -16.97 16.45 -14.40
CA GLU A 124 -17.19 16.67 -12.97
C GLU A 124 -18.61 16.29 -12.55
N ILE A 125 -19.62 16.55 -13.39
CA ILE A 125 -21.01 16.08 -13.19
C ILE A 125 -21.01 14.55 -13.08
N ASP A 126 -20.37 13.88 -14.02
CA ASP A 126 -20.35 12.43 -14.08
C ASP A 126 -19.58 11.83 -12.89
N SER A 127 -18.51 12.47 -12.45
CA SER A 127 -17.79 12.08 -11.23
C SER A 127 -18.66 12.21 -9.98
N ILE A 128 -19.37 13.32 -9.81
CA ILE A 128 -20.25 13.54 -8.65
C ILE A 128 -21.39 12.52 -8.63
N LEU A 129 -22.02 12.25 -9.77
CA LEU A 129 -23.09 11.26 -9.87
C LEU A 129 -22.60 9.83 -9.62
N ALA A 130 -21.37 9.51 -10.05
CA ALA A 130 -20.75 8.22 -9.74
C ALA A 130 -20.51 8.06 -8.23
N ASP A 131 -20.03 9.11 -7.55
CA ASP A 131 -19.83 9.09 -6.10
C ASP A 131 -21.16 8.96 -5.34
N LEU A 132 -22.23 9.63 -5.77
CA LEU A 132 -23.57 9.50 -5.17
C LEU A 132 -24.13 8.08 -5.28
N ARG A 133 -23.89 7.39 -6.40
CA ARG A 133 -24.24 5.97 -6.57
C ARG A 133 -23.42 5.07 -5.67
N GLU A 134 -22.11 5.32 -5.56
CA GLU A 134 -21.21 4.54 -4.71
C GLU A 134 -21.60 4.63 -3.23
N LEU A 135 -22.05 5.81 -2.79
CA LEU A 135 -22.58 6.03 -1.45
C LEU A 135 -23.94 5.36 -1.22
N GLY A 136 -24.54 4.78 -2.25
CA GLY A 136 -25.87 4.16 -2.21
C GLY A 136 -26.98 5.19 -2.00
N LEU A 137 -26.76 6.45 -2.41
CA LEU A 137 -27.74 7.53 -2.30
C LEU A 137 -28.69 7.54 -3.49
N ILE A 138 -28.25 7.06 -4.66
CA ILE A 138 -29.06 6.92 -5.87
C ILE A 138 -28.83 5.57 -6.56
N ASP A 139 -29.84 5.06 -7.27
CA ASP A 139 -29.81 3.83 -8.05
C ASP A 139 -29.21 4.02 -9.46
N ASP A 140 -29.25 2.96 -10.27
CA ASP A 140 -28.74 2.96 -11.65
C ASP A 140 -29.58 3.86 -12.56
N GLU A 141 -30.84 4.05 -12.22
CA GLU A 141 -31.80 4.94 -12.85
C GLU A 141 -31.75 6.37 -12.28
N GLY A 142 -30.84 6.68 -11.36
CA GLY A 142 -30.68 8.01 -10.76
C GLY A 142 -31.78 8.43 -9.78
N ASN A 143 -32.65 7.50 -9.37
CA ASN A 143 -33.60 7.73 -8.29
C ASN A 143 -32.92 7.55 -6.94
N PRO A 144 -33.31 8.31 -5.91
CA PRO A 144 -32.76 8.11 -4.58
C PRO A 144 -33.18 6.79 -3.98
N ILE A 145 -32.24 6.15 -3.28
CA ILE A 145 -32.50 4.95 -2.50
C ILE A 145 -32.82 5.42 -1.08
N GLU A 146 -34.11 5.44 -0.73
CA GLU A 146 -34.54 5.70 0.65
C GLU A 146 -34.05 4.56 1.56
N ARG A 147 -33.40 4.91 2.67
CA ARG A 147 -33.06 3.97 3.75
C ARG A 147 -34.11 3.97 4.84
#